data_AF-A0A954I521-F1
#
_entry.id   AF-A0A954I521-F1
#
_cell.length_a   1.000
_cell.length_b   1.000
_cell.length_c   1.000
_cell.angle_alpha   90.00
_cell.angle_beta   90.00
_cell.angle_gamma   90.00
#
_symmetry.space_group_name_H-M   'P 1'
#
loop_
_entity.id
_entity.type
_entity.pdbx_description
1 polymer ?
#
loop_
_entity_poly.entity_id
_entity_poly.type
_entity_poly.pdbx_seq_one_letter_code
_entity_poly.pdbx_strand_id
1 'polypeptide(L)'
;MLTCILRFGVQLESTRDTASTIGVLTGGLRIHHSYVGVVLLLPAIWLDRKHPNLAGWLAAIGLGLFFSDLIHHFVVLWWFVGSPQFDLFY
;
A
#
# COMPACT_ATOMS: atom_id res chain seq x y z
N MET A 1 5.20 -14.39 0.01
CA MET A 1 6.17 -15.48 0.27
C MET A 1 7.43 -15.37 -0.59
N LEU A 2 7.33 -15.28 -1.92
CA LEU A 2 8.51 -15.04 -2.79
C LEU A 2 9.28 -13.77 -2.39
N THR A 3 8.56 -12.69 -2.10
CA THR A 3 9.12 -11.43 -1.59
C THR A 3 9.90 -11.60 -0.28
N CYS A 4 9.42 -12.43 0.65
CA CYS A 4 10.12 -12.69 1.91
C CYS A 4 11.42 -13.48 1.70
N ILE A 5 11.43 -14.45 0.78
CA ILE A 5 12.62 -15.25 0.45
C ILE A 5 13.70 -14.35 -0.20
N LEU A 6 13.31 -13.49 -1.13
CA LEU A 6 14.24 -12.55 -1.77
C LEU A 6 14.77 -11.50 -0.78
N ARG A 7 13.90 -11.02 0.11
CA ARG A 7 14.21 -10.02 1.15
C ARG A 7 15.18 -10.55 2.20
N PHE A 8 14.90 -11.71 2.78
CA PHE A 8 15.67 -12.25 3.91
C PHE A 8 16.72 -13.29 3.50
N GLY A 9 16.56 -13.90 2.32
CA GLY A 9 17.54 -14.84 1.75
C GLY A 9 18.58 -14.19 0.85
N VAL A 10 18.21 -13.15 0.09
CA VAL A 10 19.11 -12.48 -0.90
C VAL A 10 19.37 -11.01 -0.54
N GLN A 11 18.79 -10.49 0.56
CA GLN A 11 18.89 -9.09 0.98
C GLN A 11 18.42 -8.08 -0.10
N LEU A 12 17.54 -8.49 -1.01
CA LEU A 12 17.00 -7.59 -2.03
C LEU A 12 15.98 -6.63 -1.41
N GLU A 13 16.21 -5.34 -1.59
CA GLU A 13 15.32 -4.28 -1.09
C GLU A 13 14.67 -3.57 -2.26
N SER A 14 13.33 -3.49 -2.26
CA SER A 14 12.58 -2.78 -3.29
C SER A 14 13.04 -1.33 -3.44
N THR A 15 13.34 -0.65 -2.33
CA THR A 15 13.90 0.71 -2.33
C THR A 15 15.28 0.79 -3.00
N ARG A 16 16.14 -0.22 -2.86
CA ARG A 16 17.49 -0.19 -3.47
C ARG A 16 17.50 -0.68 -4.92
N ASP A 17 16.79 -1.78 -5.18
CA ASP A 17 16.98 -2.56 -6.40
C ASP A 17 15.85 -2.33 -7.43
N THR A 18 14.70 -1.76 -7.04
CA THR A 18 13.61 -1.40 -7.97
C THR A 18 13.49 0.10 -8.26
N ALA A 19 14.22 0.96 -7.54
CA ALA A 19 14.23 2.41 -7.75
C ALA A 19 14.69 2.83 -9.16
N SER A 20 15.71 2.16 -9.72
CA SER A 20 16.29 2.52 -11.03
C SER A 20 15.37 2.21 -12.23
N THR A 21 14.38 1.33 -12.04
CA THR A 21 13.51 0.88 -13.14
C THR A 21 12.06 1.29 -12.89
N ILE A 22 11.47 0.84 -11.78
CA ILE A 22 10.09 1.16 -11.41
C ILE A 22 9.99 2.60 -10.91
N GLY A 23 10.99 3.07 -10.15
CA GLY A 23 11.04 4.46 -9.67
C GLY A 23 11.07 5.46 -10.82
N VAL A 24 11.87 5.25 -11.88
CA VAL A 24 11.88 6.15 -13.04
C VAL A 24 10.53 6.15 -13.79
N LEU A 25 9.92 4.97 -13.96
CA LEU A 25 8.62 4.84 -14.65
C LEU A 25 7.45 5.48 -13.88
N THR A 26 7.54 5.53 -12.55
CA THR A 26 6.50 6.08 -11.66
C THR A 26 6.83 7.51 -11.21
N GLY A 27 7.87 8.14 -11.76
CA GLY A 27 8.30 9.48 -11.35
C GLY A 27 8.85 9.57 -9.92
N GLY A 28 9.32 8.44 -9.39
CA GLY A 28 9.83 8.27 -8.03
C GLY A 28 8.76 7.90 -7.02
N LEU A 29 7.47 7.87 -7.39
CA LEU A 29 6.37 7.58 -6.47
C LEU A 29 6.27 6.09 -6.18
N ARG A 30 6.37 5.72 -4.91
CA ARG A 30 6.17 4.33 -4.47
C ARG A 30 4.68 4.09 -4.24
N ILE A 31 4.09 3.21 -5.06
CA ILE A 31 2.66 2.91 -5.00
C ILE A 31 2.38 2.02 -3.79
N HIS A 32 1.68 2.59 -2.82
CA HIS A 32 1.15 1.88 -1.65
C HIS A 32 -0.30 1.48 -1.89
N HIS A 33 -0.75 0.37 -1.30
CA HIS A 33 -2.15 -0.05 -1.45
C HIS A 33 -3.11 0.93 -0.76
N SER A 34 -2.61 1.68 0.22
CA SER A 34 -3.32 2.79 0.84
C SER A 34 -3.75 3.87 -0.15
N TYR A 35 -3.01 4.12 -1.24
CA TYR A 35 -3.42 5.08 -2.27
C TYR A 35 -4.70 4.65 -2.99
N VAL A 36 -4.77 3.37 -3.36
CA VAL A 36 -5.97 2.78 -3.96
C VAL A 36 -7.12 2.81 -2.95
N GLY A 37 -6.83 2.51 -1.68
CA GLY A 37 -7.80 2.62 -0.59
C GLY A 37 -8.42 4.01 -0.49
N VAL A 38 -7.61 5.07 -0.48
CA VAL A 38 -8.06 6.47 -0.44
C VAL A 38 -8.89 6.82 -1.69
N VAL A 39 -8.43 6.43 -2.87
CA VAL A 39 -9.15 6.69 -4.13
C VAL A 39 -10.52 6.02 -4.14
N LEU A 40 -10.69 4.84 -3.53
CA LEU A 40 -11.98 4.17 -3.40
C LEU A 40 -12.89 4.79 -2.32
N LEU A 41 -12.32 5.39 -1.28
CA LEU A 41 -13.10 6.06 -0.23
C LEU A 41 -13.74 7.37 -0.70
N LEU A 42 -13.06 8.14 -1.55
CA LEU A 42 -13.60 9.40 -2.09
C LEU A 42 -14.98 9.24 -2.79
N PRO A 43 -15.17 8.34 -3.77
CA PRO A 43 -16.47 8.13 -4.40
C PRO A 43 -17.47 7.45 -3.46
N ALA A 44 -17.03 6.68 -2.46
CA ALA A 44 -17.94 6.08 -1.48
C ALA A 44 -18.74 7.16 -0.74
N ILE A 45 -18.10 8.27 -0.36
CA ILE A 45 -18.76 9.41 0.32
C ILE A 45 -19.85 10.03 -0.55
N TRP A 46 -19.60 10.18 -1.85
CA TRP A 46 -20.56 10.80 -2.77
C TRP A 46 -21.69 9.84 -3.17
N LEU A 47 -21.40 8.54 -3.23
CA LEU A 47 -22.37 7.51 -3.59
C LEU A 47 -23.27 7.08 -2.44
N ASP A 48 -22.90 7.38 -1.19
CA ASP A 48 -23.63 6.97 0.02
C ASP A 48 -25.13 7.30 -0.05
N ARG A 49 -25.47 8.51 -0.53
CA ARG A 49 -26.86 8.96 -0.64
C ARG A 49 -27.64 8.37 -1.81
N LYS A 50 -26.97 7.95 -2.89
CA LYS A 50 -27.61 7.48 -4.14
C LYS A 50 -27.63 5.96 -4.24
N HIS A 51 -26.57 5.31 -3.78
CA HIS A 51 -26.33 3.88 -3.87
C HIS A 51 -25.65 3.38 -2.59
N PRO A 52 -26.36 3.31 -1.45
CA PRO A 52 -25.78 3.02 -0.14
C PRO A 52 -25.07 1.65 -0.09
N ASN A 53 -25.60 0.64 -0.79
CA ASN A 53 -24.96 -0.68 -0.86
C ASN A 53 -23.60 -0.64 -1.57
N LEU A 54 -23.50 0.11 -2.69
CA LEU A 54 -22.25 0.25 -3.42
C LEU A 54 -21.25 1.08 -2.63
N ALA A 55 -21.72 2.16 -2.00
CA ALA A 55 -20.90 2.98 -1.11
C ALA A 55 -20.35 2.17 0.08
N GLY A 56 -21.17 1.32 0.70
CA GLY A 56 -20.74 0.42 1.76
C GLY A 56 -19.65 -0.55 1.32
N TRP A 57 -19.78 -1.17 0.14
CA TRP A 57 -18.74 -2.03 -0.42
C TRP A 57 -17.45 -1.27 -0.76
N LEU A 58 -17.57 -0.11 -1.41
CA LEU A 58 -16.41 0.74 -1.72
C LEU A 58 -15.69 1.20 -0.46
N ALA A 59 -16.43 1.56 0.59
CA ALA A 59 -15.87 1.93 1.88
C ALA A 59 -15.21 0.74 2.57
N ALA A 60 -15.83 -0.44 2.59
CA ALA A 60 -15.25 -1.64 3.19
C ALA A 60 -13.94 -2.05 2.50
N ILE A 61 -13.92 -2.06 1.16
CA ILE A 61 -12.72 -2.37 0.38
C ILE A 61 -11.67 -1.27 0.57
N GLY A 62 -12.06 0.00 0.51
CA GLY A 62 -11.16 1.13 0.65
C GLY A 62 -10.49 1.19 2.02
N LEU A 63 -11.26 1.05 3.10
CA LEU A 63 -10.75 0.95 4.47
C LEU A 63 -9.89 -0.29 4.65
N GLY A 64 -10.31 -1.43 4.09
CA GLY A 64 -9.56 -2.68 4.14
C GLY A 64 -8.16 -2.53 3.51
N LEU A 65 -8.08 -1.94 2.32
CA LEU A 65 -6.80 -1.68 1.65
C LEU A 65 -5.94 -0.68 2.43
N PHE A 66 -6.54 0.41 2.90
CA PHE A 66 -5.84 1.44 3.67
C PHE A 66 -5.25 0.89 4.97
N PHE A 67 -6.07 0.23 5.79
CA PHE A 67 -5.61 -0.30 7.07
C PHE A 67 -4.71 -1.52 6.91
N SER A 68 -4.96 -2.39 5.92
CA SER A 68 -4.07 -3.52 5.63
C SER A 68 -2.65 -3.03 5.34
N ASP A 69 -2.51 -2.00 4.49
CA ASP A 69 -1.24 -1.40 4.12
C ASP A 69 -0.54 -0.74 5.32
N LEU A 70 -1.29 0.03 6.13
CA LEU A 70 -0.75 0.64 7.36
C LEU A 70 -0.30 -0.42 8.37
N ILE A 71 -1.11 -1.44 8.64
CA ILE A 71 -0.76 -2.51 9.58
C ILE A 71 0.46 -3.27 9.05
N HIS A 72 0.51 -3.55 7.75
CA HIS A 72 1.64 -4.23 7.15
C HIS A 72 2.95 -3.45 7.35
N HIS A 73 2.95 -2.14 7.09
CA HIS A 73 4.15 -1.32 7.22
C HIS A 73 4.50 -0.99 8.67
N PHE A 74 3.55 -0.46 9.43
CA PHE A 74 3.82 0.09 10.77
C PHE A 74 3.77 -0.94 11.89
N VAL A 75 3.16 -2.11 11.68
CA VAL A 75 3.11 -3.17 12.70
C VAL A 75 3.94 -4.35 12.26
N VAL A 76 3.63 -4.96 11.12
CA VAL A 76 4.29 -6.21 10.69
C VAL A 76 5.75 -5.94 10.34
N LEU A 77 6.03 -5.07 9.37
CA LEU A 77 7.39 -4.78 8.94
C LEU A 77 8.21 -4.15 10.06
N TRP A 78 7.63 -3.23 10.83
CA TRP A 78 8.31 -2.66 11.99
C TRP A 78 8.73 -3.73 13.01
N TRP A 79 7.85 -4.70 13.32
CA TRP A 79 8.17 -5.77 14.27
C TRP A 79 9.25 -6.72 13.77
N PHE A 80 9.22 -7.09 12.49
CA PHE A 80 10.15 -8.09 11.92
C PHE A 80 11.47 -7.51 11.40
N VAL A 81 11.48 -6.25 10.98
CA VAL A 81 12.64 -5.60 10.33
C VAL A 81 13.21 -4.46 11.18
N GLY A 82 12.48 -3.99 12.20
CA GLY A 82 12.86 -2.84 13.02
C GLY A 82 12.60 -1.48 12.37
N SER A 83 12.08 -1.45 11.14
CA SER A 83 11.70 -0.23 10.43
C SER A 83 10.40 -0.45 9.62
N PRO A 84 9.53 0.57 9.52
CA PRO A 84 8.25 0.43 8.83
C PRO A 84 8.35 0.44 7.30
N GLN A 85 9.46 0.96 6.77
CA GLN A 85 9.74 1.02 5.32
C GLN A 85 8.60 1.59 4.49
N PHE A 86 7.98 2.63 5.05
CA PHE A 86 6.87 3.35 4.45
C PHE A 86 7.40 4.59 3.73
N ASP A 87 8.14 4.34 2.65
CA ASP A 87 8.71 5.40 1.84
C ASP A 87 7.70 5.82 0.78
N LEU A 88 7.30 7.08 0.76
CA LEU A 88 6.39 7.61 -0.27
C LEU A 88 7.09 7.73 -1.63
N PHE A 89 8.42 7.87 -1.60
CA PHE A 89 9.30 7.93 -2.75
C PHE A 89 10.38 6.84 -2.65
N TYR A 90 10.90 6.41 -3.81
CA TYR A 90 12.00 5.44 -3.89
C TYR A 90 13.34 6.00 -3.40
#